data_AF-A0AAW7ZGK0-F1
#
_entry.id   AF-A0AAW7ZGK0-F1
#
_cell.length_a   1.000
_cell.length_b   1.000
_cell.length_c   1.000
_cell.angle_alpha   90.00
_cell.angle_beta   90.00
_cell.angle_gamma   90.00
#
_symmetry.space_group_name_H-M   'P 1'
#
loop_
_entity.id
_entity.type
_entity.pdbx_description
1 polymer ?
#
loop_
_entity_poly.entity_id
_entity_poly.type
_entity_poly.pdbx_seq_one_letter_code
_entity_poly.pdbx_strand_id
1 'polypeptide(L)'
;MWFDGGFPWDKSDSECFPDKCMSNPCHKDKCIPDKQFLMKLVKCLCILKRELEQCEKILCNPKFGLKEIKSEVKQIEVNVETILEVIFSPTFGLREIKTEVAGIEDAIFSPTFGLQEIKSEVAGIEDAVFSPTFGLQEIKSEVAGIEDAVFSPTFGLQEIKTEIIEILANQGIAPYLSTGPFFVDCLEQTLHLKVLNYTTSSQSVNFIIHSLANCPITIGAITVPLINIPPCCAAFVEVPLPGEGERNLEIRAELSAASQGILIYAATKTGLPNCQGTKVNEFKHAEWAPLTTFCG
;
A
#
# COMPACT_ATOMS: atom_id res chain seq x y z
N MET A 1 39.17 -3.86 -71.45
CA MET A 1 39.44 -4.44 -72.79
C MET A 1 38.69 -3.61 -73.81
N TRP A 2 39.14 -3.60 -75.07
CA TRP A 2 38.66 -2.79 -76.21
C TRP A 2 39.42 -1.48 -76.46
N PHE A 3 40.74 -1.60 -76.64
CA PHE A 3 41.50 -0.85 -77.65
C PHE A 3 42.57 -1.79 -78.24
N ASP A 4 42.14 -2.94 -78.77
CA ASP A 4 42.99 -3.82 -79.59
C ASP A 4 42.40 -3.83 -81.01
N GLY A 5 42.70 -2.77 -81.73
CA GLY A 5 42.38 -2.62 -83.14
C GLY A 5 43.39 -1.64 -83.71
N GLY A 6 44.49 -2.18 -84.23
CA GLY A 6 45.61 -1.39 -84.76
C GLY A 6 45.10 -0.30 -85.70
N PHE A 7 45.57 0.92 -85.46
CA PHE A 7 45.26 2.04 -86.32
C PHE A 7 45.79 1.79 -87.75
N PRO A 8 45.04 2.13 -88.82
CA PRO A 8 45.44 1.83 -90.20
C PRO A 8 46.74 2.51 -90.68
N TRP A 9 47.28 3.48 -89.92
CA TRP A 9 48.52 4.21 -90.24
C TRP A 9 49.79 3.51 -89.74
N ASP A 10 49.68 2.37 -89.05
CA ASP A 10 50.84 1.63 -88.52
C ASP A 10 51.59 0.80 -89.60
N LYS A 11 51.23 1.00 -90.88
CA LYS A 11 52.05 0.57 -92.00
C LYS A 11 52.75 1.80 -92.58
N SER A 12 54.01 1.93 -92.18
CA SER A 12 55.00 2.83 -92.73
C SER A 12 55.09 2.71 -94.25
N ASP A 13 54.44 3.62 -94.98
CA ASP A 13 54.88 4.02 -96.32
C ASP A 13 55.26 5.49 -96.23
N SER A 14 56.54 5.71 -95.93
CA SER A 14 57.20 7.01 -95.74
C SER A 14 57.42 7.77 -97.06
N GLU A 15 56.36 7.95 -97.85
CA GLU A 15 56.43 8.66 -99.13
C GLU A 15 55.21 9.55 -99.37
N CYS A 16 54.94 10.50 -98.47
CA CYS A 16 53.98 11.59 -98.70
C CYS A 16 54.34 12.86 -97.90
N PHE A 17 55.55 13.39 -98.10
CA PHE A 17 55.85 14.79 -97.79
C PHE A 17 56.71 15.37 -98.92
N PRO A 18 56.24 16.37 -99.71
CA PRO A 18 57.05 17.00 -100.73
C PRO A 18 57.97 18.05 -100.11
N ASP A 19 59.08 17.61 -99.51
CA ASP A 19 60.25 18.45 -99.25
C ASP A 19 60.98 18.69 -100.58
N LYS A 20 60.52 19.70 -101.35
CA LYS A 20 61.30 20.46 -102.36
C LYS A 20 60.36 21.27 -103.24
N CYS A 21 59.97 22.44 -102.76
CA CYS A 21 59.55 23.55 -103.61
C CYS A 21 59.82 24.88 -102.89
N MET A 22 61.09 25.25 -102.68
CA MET A 22 61.53 26.66 -102.53
C MET A 22 63.01 26.84 -102.93
N SER A 23 63.28 26.79 -104.24
CA SER A 23 64.32 27.58 -104.92
C SER A 23 64.08 27.54 -106.45
N ASN A 24 63.23 28.46 -106.93
CA ASN A 24 62.93 28.99 -108.29
C ASN A 24 63.54 28.36 -109.57
N PRO A 25 62.88 28.47 -110.76
CA PRO A 25 61.45 28.47 -111.07
C PRO A 25 61.09 27.31 -112.04
N CYS A 26 60.12 26.45 -111.70
CA CYS A 26 59.64 25.44 -112.64
C CYS A 26 58.33 25.90 -113.30
N HIS A 27 58.38 25.91 -114.63
CA HIS A 27 57.32 26.28 -115.55
C HIS A 27 55.94 25.71 -115.16
N LYS A 28 54.95 26.59 -115.24
CA LYS A 28 53.53 26.23 -115.39
C LYS A 28 53.40 25.25 -116.56
N ASP A 29 52.61 24.21 -116.33
CA ASP A 29 52.06 23.25 -117.30
C ASP A 29 52.77 21.87 -117.34
N LYS A 30 52.21 20.97 -116.52
CA LYS A 30 52.15 19.49 -116.61
C LYS A 30 52.81 18.70 -115.46
N CYS A 31 52.44 18.99 -114.22
CA CYS A 31 52.26 17.93 -113.21
C CYS A 31 50.83 17.40 -113.34
N ILE A 32 50.61 16.42 -114.23
CA ILE A 32 49.34 15.68 -114.27
C ILE A 32 49.51 14.53 -113.27
N PRO A 33 48.82 14.54 -112.11
CA PRO A 33 48.90 13.44 -111.17
C PRO A 33 48.45 12.14 -111.84
N ASP A 34 49.25 11.08 -111.69
CA ASP A 34 48.96 9.76 -112.26
C ASP A 34 47.62 9.21 -111.73
N LYS A 35 46.85 8.58 -112.62
CA LYS A 35 45.52 8.00 -112.37
C LYS A 35 45.55 7.04 -111.17
N GLN A 36 46.68 6.35 -110.94
CA GLN A 36 46.87 5.45 -109.80
C GLN A 36 46.98 6.20 -108.45
N PHE A 37 47.65 7.35 -108.42
CA PHE A 37 47.76 8.21 -107.22
C PHE A 37 46.42 8.86 -106.87
N LEU A 38 45.72 9.41 -107.87
CA LEU A 38 44.37 9.97 -107.69
C LEU A 38 43.39 8.91 -107.15
N MET A 39 43.47 7.67 -107.63
CA MET A 39 42.64 6.56 -107.14
C MET A 39 42.92 6.20 -105.68
N LYS A 40 44.18 6.27 -105.21
CA LYS A 40 44.52 6.05 -103.79
C LYS A 40 43.93 7.15 -102.90
N LEU A 41 44.04 8.42 -103.30
CA LEU A 41 43.45 9.55 -102.57
C LEU A 41 41.92 9.44 -102.48
N VAL A 42 41.25 9.09 -103.59
CA VAL A 42 39.80 8.88 -103.60
C VAL A 42 39.40 7.75 -102.63
N LYS A 43 40.13 6.64 -102.59
CA LYS A 43 39.88 5.56 -101.62
C LYS A 43 40.05 6.03 -100.17
N CYS A 44 41.11 6.77 -99.86
CA CYS A 44 41.32 7.33 -98.51
C CYS A 44 40.19 8.27 -98.11
N LEU A 45 39.75 9.16 -99.01
CA LEU A 45 38.61 10.05 -98.77
C LEU A 45 37.31 9.26 -98.55
N CYS A 46 37.09 8.17 -99.30
CA CYS A 46 35.93 7.29 -99.10
C CYS A 46 35.95 6.60 -97.73
N ILE A 47 37.13 6.16 -97.26
CA ILE A 47 37.28 5.55 -95.93
C ILE A 47 37.02 6.60 -94.85
N LEU A 48 37.65 7.77 -94.92
CA LEU A 48 37.45 8.86 -93.96
C LEU A 48 35.98 9.29 -93.88
N LYS A 49 35.30 9.39 -95.03
CA LYS A 49 33.86 9.68 -95.08
C LYS A 49 33.06 8.62 -94.32
N ARG A 50 33.35 7.34 -94.52
CA ARG A 50 32.66 6.24 -93.84
C ARG A 50 32.91 6.25 -92.32
N GLU A 51 34.13 6.53 -91.89
CA GLU A 51 34.45 6.65 -90.45
C GLU A 51 33.74 7.85 -89.82
N LEU A 52 33.68 8.98 -90.52
CA LEU A 52 32.90 10.14 -90.08
C LEU A 52 31.41 9.81 -89.93
N GLU A 53 30.82 9.06 -90.86
CA GLU A 53 29.43 8.60 -90.77
C GLU A 53 29.20 7.65 -89.57
N GLN A 54 30.19 6.82 -89.21
CA GLN A 54 30.11 5.94 -88.03
C GLN A 54 30.19 6.75 -86.73
N CYS A 55 31.10 7.72 -86.65
CA CYS A 55 31.17 8.64 -85.53
C CYS A 55 29.86 9.41 -85.35
N GLU A 56 29.27 9.92 -86.44
CA GLU A 56 27.99 10.61 -86.41
C GLU A 56 26.86 9.71 -85.87
N LYS A 57 26.79 8.44 -86.30
CA LYS A 57 25.80 7.47 -85.79
C LYS A 57 25.91 7.21 -84.28
N ILE A 58 27.13 7.20 -83.74
CA ILE A 58 27.36 7.03 -82.30
C ILE A 58 26.97 8.31 -81.56
N LEU A 59 27.45 9.47 -82.01
CA LEU A 59 27.22 10.77 -81.37
C LEU A 59 25.76 11.21 -81.43
N CYS A 60 25.03 10.84 -82.49
CA CYS A 60 23.61 11.13 -82.68
C CYS A 60 22.71 9.96 -82.28
N ASN A 61 23.23 8.91 -81.63
CA ASN A 61 22.39 7.81 -81.18
C ASN A 61 21.37 8.31 -80.15
N PRO A 62 20.07 8.00 -80.32
CA PRO A 62 19.04 8.50 -79.40
C PRO A 62 19.10 7.89 -78.00
N LYS A 63 19.86 6.80 -77.78
CA LYS A 63 19.95 6.08 -76.50
C LYS A 63 21.25 6.29 -75.74
N PHE A 64 22.32 6.73 -76.41
CA PHE A 64 23.65 6.88 -75.80
C PHE A 64 24.51 7.95 -76.49
N GLY A 65 23.93 8.73 -77.40
CA GLY A 65 24.60 9.84 -78.05
C GLY A 65 24.60 11.09 -77.15
N LEU A 66 25.29 12.15 -77.59
CA LEU A 66 25.53 13.35 -76.77
C LEU A 66 24.24 14.02 -76.26
N LYS A 67 23.17 13.98 -77.05
CA LYS A 67 21.88 14.58 -76.68
C LYS A 67 21.24 13.84 -75.50
N GLU A 68 21.38 12.52 -75.48
CA GLU A 68 20.81 11.67 -74.44
C GLU A 68 21.59 11.86 -73.13
N ILE A 69 22.92 11.80 -73.18
CA ILE A 69 23.81 12.03 -72.03
C ILE A 69 23.52 13.40 -71.41
N LYS A 70 23.34 14.43 -72.23
CA LYS A 70 22.98 15.78 -71.76
C LYS A 70 21.65 15.81 -71.03
N SER A 71 20.68 14.98 -71.44
CA SER A 71 19.39 14.87 -70.77
C SER A 71 19.51 14.16 -69.42
N GLU A 72 20.27 13.07 -69.34
CA GLU A 72 20.51 12.37 -68.08
C GLU A 72 21.25 13.25 -67.07
N VAL A 73 22.30 13.96 -67.51
CA VAL A 73 23.05 14.91 -66.66
C VAL A 73 22.11 15.97 -66.09
N LYS A 74 21.22 16.54 -66.92
CA LYS A 74 20.23 17.51 -66.43
C LYS A 74 19.28 16.91 -65.40
N GLN A 75 18.87 15.65 -65.57
CA GLN A 75 18.02 14.97 -64.59
C GLN A 75 18.77 14.70 -63.27
N ILE A 76 20.05 14.33 -63.35
CA ILE A 76 20.91 14.16 -62.18
C ILE A 76 21.05 15.48 -61.42
N GLU A 77 21.28 16.60 -62.11
CA GLU A 77 21.34 17.94 -61.50
C GLU A 77 20.07 18.24 -60.69
N VAL A 78 18.88 18.04 -61.29
CA VAL A 78 17.59 18.24 -60.62
C VAL A 78 17.41 17.32 -59.40
N ASN A 79 17.82 16.05 -59.51
CA ASN A 79 17.72 15.10 -58.40
C ASN A 79 18.64 15.51 -57.24
N VAL A 80 19.85 16.00 -57.55
CA VAL A 80 20.81 16.49 -56.55
C VAL A 80 20.25 17.73 -55.85
N GLU A 81 19.66 18.68 -56.57
CA GLU A 81 19.00 19.84 -55.99
C GLU A 81 17.87 19.41 -55.02
N THR A 82 17.03 18.47 -55.42
CA THR A 82 15.94 17.94 -54.58
C THR A 82 16.46 17.29 -53.29
N ILE A 83 17.55 16.52 -53.37
CA ILE A 83 18.17 15.89 -52.19
C ILE A 83 18.72 16.97 -51.25
N LEU A 84 19.35 18.01 -51.79
CA LEU A 84 19.86 19.12 -50.99
C LEU A 84 18.73 19.87 -50.28
N GLU A 85 17.60 20.10 -50.94
CA GLU A 85 16.42 20.71 -50.32
C GLU A 85 15.89 19.89 -49.13
N VAL A 86 15.86 18.56 -49.24
CA VAL A 86 15.45 17.68 -48.14
C VAL A 86 16.45 17.70 -46.99
N ILE A 87 17.74 17.57 -47.29
CA ILE A 87 18.82 17.52 -46.27
C ILE A 87 18.90 18.83 -45.50
N PHE A 88 18.76 19.96 -46.19
CA PHE A 88 18.85 21.30 -45.61
C PHE A 88 17.48 21.91 -45.28
N SER A 89 16.41 21.12 -45.37
CA SER A 89 15.07 21.56 -44.94
C SER A 89 15.12 22.04 -43.49
N PRO A 90 14.59 23.25 -43.20
CA PRO A 90 14.61 23.79 -41.85
C PRO A 90 13.63 23.10 -40.90
N THR A 91 12.70 22.28 -41.40
CA THR A 91 11.63 21.65 -40.60
C THR A 91 11.72 20.13 -40.50
N PHE A 92 12.56 19.49 -41.31
CA PHE A 92 12.75 18.03 -41.28
C PHE A 92 14.14 17.57 -41.76
N GLY A 93 15.03 18.51 -42.09
CA GLY A 93 16.39 18.22 -42.49
C GLY A 93 17.31 17.94 -41.30
N LEU A 94 18.60 17.73 -41.57
CA LEU A 94 19.59 17.37 -40.54
C LEU A 94 19.72 18.43 -39.44
N ARG A 95 19.49 19.70 -39.78
CA ARG A 95 19.52 20.79 -38.80
C ARG A 95 18.41 20.62 -37.77
N GLU A 96 17.20 20.30 -38.20
CA GLU A 96 16.07 20.14 -37.28
C GLU A 96 16.24 18.90 -36.41
N ILE A 97 16.66 17.77 -37.01
CA ILE A 97 16.98 16.56 -36.26
C ILE A 97 18.02 16.85 -35.17
N LYS A 98 19.05 17.64 -35.47
CA LYS A 98 20.06 18.04 -34.48
C LYS A 98 19.46 18.88 -33.34
N THR A 99 18.54 19.81 -33.65
CA THR A 99 17.85 20.62 -32.64
C THR A 99 16.99 19.76 -31.73
N GLU A 100 16.19 18.84 -32.30
CA GLU A 100 15.33 17.93 -31.54
C GLU A 100 16.15 17.01 -30.63
N VAL A 101 17.26 16.45 -31.15
CA VAL A 101 18.19 15.64 -30.36
C VAL A 101 18.78 16.42 -29.19
N ALA A 102 19.19 17.68 -29.41
CA ALA A 102 19.68 18.54 -28.33
C ALA A 102 18.59 18.81 -27.28
N GLY A 103 17.35 19.03 -27.68
CA GLY A 103 16.22 19.18 -26.75
C GLY A 103 15.95 17.94 -25.90
N ILE A 104 16.09 16.74 -26.49
CA ILE A 104 15.99 15.48 -25.76
C ILE A 104 17.15 15.33 -24.76
N GLU A 105 18.38 15.65 -25.16
CA GLU A 105 19.55 15.63 -24.27
C GLU A 105 19.36 16.60 -23.10
N ASP A 106 18.94 17.83 -23.36
CA ASP A 106 18.66 18.83 -22.33
C ASP A 106 17.58 18.36 -21.34
N ALA A 107 16.54 17.67 -21.82
CA ALA A 107 15.51 17.12 -20.95
C ALA A 107 16.02 15.95 -20.08
N ILE A 108 16.79 15.02 -20.67
CA ILE A 108 17.35 13.86 -19.96
C ILE A 108 18.35 14.31 -18.88
N PHE A 109 19.18 15.30 -19.19
CA PHE A 109 20.22 15.82 -18.31
C PHE A 109 19.77 17.00 -17.47
N SER A 110 18.49 17.39 -17.54
CA SER A 110 17.95 18.45 -16.72
C SER A 110 18.18 18.16 -15.22
N PRO A 111 18.73 19.11 -14.46
CA PRO A 111 18.97 18.93 -13.03
C PRO A 111 17.70 19.00 -12.18
N THR A 112 16.56 19.40 -12.75
CA THR A 112 15.30 19.61 -12.02
C THR A 112 14.18 18.65 -12.38
N PHE A 113 14.32 17.88 -13.45
CA PHE A 113 13.33 16.87 -13.87
C PHE A 113 13.93 15.73 -14.71
N GLY A 114 15.23 15.75 -14.97
CA GLY A 114 15.93 14.71 -15.71
C GLY A 114 16.32 13.54 -14.81
N LEU A 115 17.12 12.61 -15.35
CA LEU A 115 17.47 11.37 -14.65
C LEU A 115 18.25 11.60 -13.34
N GLN A 116 19.01 12.69 -13.26
CA GLN A 116 19.74 13.05 -12.03
C GLN A 116 18.80 13.41 -10.89
N GLU A 117 17.73 14.14 -11.19
CA GLU A 117 16.74 14.54 -10.20
C GLU A 117 15.96 13.32 -9.71
N ILE A 118 15.47 12.48 -10.63
CA ILE A 118 14.75 11.23 -10.29
C ILE A 118 15.61 10.35 -9.38
N LYS A 119 16.91 10.23 -9.68
CA LYS A 119 17.85 9.46 -8.85
C LYS A 119 17.98 10.06 -7.45
N SER A 120 17.98 11.38 -7.32
CA SER A 120 18.05 12.07 -6.02
C SER A 120 16.76 11.88 -5.23
N GLU A 121 15.59 11.97 -5.86
CA GLU A 121 14.30 11.72 -5.20
C GLU A 121 14.22 10.27 -4.69
N VAL A 122 14.59 9.30 -5.53
CA VAL A 122 14.64 7.88 -5.15
C VAL A 122 15.56 7.65 -3.96
N ALA A 123 16.76 8.25 -3.95
CA ALA A 123 17.65 8.16 -2.81
C ALA A 123 17.02 8.75 -1.53
N GLY A 124 16.31 9.88 -1.63
CA GLY A 124 15.59 10.46 -0.49
C GLY A 124 14.47 9.58 0.05
N ILE A 125 13.76 8.86 -0.83
CA ILE A 125 12.74 7.87 -0.43
C ILE A 125 13.41 6.68 0.26
N GLU A 126 14.51 6.16 -0.29
CA GLU A 126 15.26 5.05 0.32
C GLU A 126 15.77 5.44 1.72
N ASP A 127 16.37 6.61 1.87
CA ASP A 127 16.85 7.12 3.16
C ASP A 127 15.71 7.22 4.18
N ALA A 128 14.51 7.63 3.77
CA ALA A 128 13.37 7.72 4.65
C ALA A 128 12.82 6.33 5.05
N VAL A 129 12.68 5.42 4.09
CA VAL A 129 12.15 4.06 4.30
C VAL A 129 13.09 3.22 5.17
N PHE A 130 14.40 3.33 4.92
CA PHE A 130 15.43 2.59 5.63
C PHE A 130 16.04 3.35 6.82
N SER A 131 15.48 4.52 7.17
CA SER A 131 15.92 5.26 8.35
C SER A 131 15.82 4.39 9.61
N PRO A 132 16.90 4.30 10.41
CA PRO A 132 16.90 3.50 11.63
C PRO A 132 16.10 4.16 12.77
N THR A 133 15.67 5.41 12.63
CA THR A 133 14.99 6.16 13.70
C THR A 133 13.53 6.49 13.42
N PHE A 134 13.07 6.33 12.17
CA PHE A 134 11.68 6.57 11.79
C PHE A 134 11.20 5.74 10.59
N GLY A 135 12.09 4.95 9.97
CA GLY A 135 11.74 4.08 8.86
C GLY A 135 11.09 2.78 9.32
N LEU A 136 10.99 1.82 8.40
CA LEU A 136 10.32 0.55 8.65
C LEU A 136 11.00 -0.28 9.76
N GLN A 137 12.31 -0.14 9.91
CA GLN A 137 13.06 -0.83 10.95
C GLN A 137 12.62 -0.37 12.34
N GLU A 138 12.45 0.94 12.53
CA GLU A 138 12.04 1.48 13.83
C GLU A 138 10.58 1.13 14.14
N ILE A 139 9.69 1.24 13.15
CA ILE A 139 8.28 0.82 13.30
C ILE A 139 8.21 -0.64 13.75
N LYS A 140 9.04 -1.52 13.17
CA LYS A 140 9.10 -2.93 13.56
C LYS A 140 9.58 -3.11 15.01
N SER A 141 10.56 -2.32 15.45
CA SER A 141 11.09 -2.34 16.82
C SER A 141 10.03 -1.90 17.84
N GLU A 142 9.34 -0.79 17.57
CA GLU A 142 8.25 -0.27 18.40
C GLU A 142 7.09 -1.27 18.52
N VAL A 143 6.69 -1.89 17.40
CA VAL A 143 5.64 -2.93 17.41
C VAL A 143 6.06 -4.12 18.27
N ALA A 144 7.32 -4.58 18.18
CA ALA A 144 7.82 -5.65 19.03
C ALA A 144 7.79 -5.27 20.52
N GLY A 145 8.16 -4.03 20.86
CA GLY A 145 8.07 -3.52 22.24
C GLY A 145 6.63 -3.49 22.78
N ILE A 146 5.66 -3.13 21.95
CA ILE A 146 4.23 -3.19 22.30
C ILE A 146 3.77 -4.64 22.50
N GLU A 147 4.15 -5.54 21.61
CA GLU A 147 3.82 -6.98 21.73
C GLU A 147 4.40 -7.56 23.03
N ASP A 148 5.66 -7.29 23.33
CA ASP A 148 6.31 -7.72 24.57
C ASP A 148 5.58 -7.18 25.81
N ALA A 149 5.10 -5.93 25.77
CA ALA A 149 4.37 -5.35 26.88
C ALA A 149 2.97 -5.96 27.05
N VAL A 150 2.22 -6.13 25.97
CA VAL A 150 0.85 -6.66 25.97
C VAL A 150 0.83 -8.14 26.38
N PHE A 151 1.79 -8.92 25.87
CA PHE A 151 1.88 -10.36 26.12
C PHE A 151 2.81 -10.72 27.29
N SER A 152 3.31 -9.73 28.04
CA SER A 152 4.12 -9.97 29.22
C SER A 152 3.37 -10.85 30.24
N PRO A 153 3.98 -11.94 30.73
CA PRO A 153 3.35 -12.81 31.72
C PRO A 153 3.29 -12.20 33.13
N THR A 154 3.94 -11.06 33.37
CA THR A 154 4.06 -10.45 34.72
C THR A 154 3.35 -9.11 34.86
N PHE A 155 2.92 -8.49 33.76
CA PHE A 155 2.19 -7.22 33.78
C PHE A 155 1.27 -7.01 32.56
N GLY A 156 1.33 -7.91 31.58
CA GLY A 156 0.48 -7.86 30.39
C GLY A 156 -0.93 -8.37 30.68
N LEU A 157 -1.69 -8.59 29.60
CA LEU A 157 -3.10 -9.00 29.70
C LEU A 157 -3.29 -10.36 30.40
N GLN A 158 -2.30 -11.25 30.30
CA GLN A 158 -2.33 -12.52 31.00
C GLN A 158 -2.31 -12.33 32.52
N GLU A 159 -1.45 -11.45 33.03
CA GLU A 159 -1.35 -11.21 34.47
C GLU A 159 -2.59 -10.51 35.01
N ILE A 160 -3.08 -9.48 34.31
CA ILE A 160 -4.34 -8.81 34.66
C ILE A 160 -5.48 -9.81 34.78
N LYS A 161 -5.55 -10.79 33.87
CA LYS A 161 -6.55 -11.85 33.93
C LYS A 161 -6.38 -12.73 35.18
N THR A 162 -5.16 -13.09 35.54
CA THR A 162 -4.85 -13.86 36.76
C THR A 162 -5.25 -13.08 38.01
N GLU A 163 -4.83 -11.82 38.14
CA GLU A 163 -5.17 -10.97 39.28
C GLU A 163 -6.69 -10.80 39.43
N ILE A 164 -7.43 -10.62 38.33
CA ILE A 164 -8.89 -10.55 38.36
C ILE A 164 -9.50 -11.85 38.89
N ILE A 165 -8.99 -13.01 38.46
CA ILE A 165 -9.45 -14.31 38.97
C ILE A 165 -9.20 -14.41 40.49
N GLU A 166 -8.03 -13.98 40.96
CA GLU A 166 -7.69 -13.99 42.38
C GLU A 166 -8.56 -13.03 43.20
N ILE A 167 -8.82 -11.82 42.70
CA ILE A 167 -9.72 -10.85 43.33
C ILE A 167 -11.13 -11.43 43.43
N LEU A 168 -11.63 -12.02 42.33
CA LEU A 168 -12.95 -12.66 42.33
C LEU A 168 -13.02 -13.85 43.28
N ALA A 169 -11.93 -14.62 43.42
CA ALA A 169 -11.84 -15.71 44.40
C ALA A 169 -11.79 -15.18 45.84
N ASN A 170 -11.11 -14.06 46.08
CA ASN A 170 -10.92 -13.46 47.40
C ASN A 170 -12.12 -12.61 47.86
N GLN A 171 -12.95 -12.11 46.95
CA GLN A 171 -14.26 -11.50 47.24
C GLN A 171 -15.34 -12.55 47.57
N GLY A 172 -14.95 -13.65 48.23
CA GLY A 172 -15.80 -14.81 48.45
C GLY A 172 -17.18 -14.49 49.04
N ILE A 173 -18.15 -15.35 48.70
CA ILE A 173 -19.51 -15.33 49.23
C ILE A 173 -19.44 -15.36 50.77
N ALA A 174 -19.76 -14.25 51.43
CA ALA A 174 -19.80 -14.22 52.89
C ALA A 174 -20.93 -15.15 53.38
N PRO A 175 -20.63 -16.26 54.08
CA PRO A 175 -21.68 -17.12 54.64
C PRO A 175 -22.42 -16.43 55.79
N TYR A 176 -21.85 -15.33 56.30
CA TYR A 176 -22.42 -14.47 57.32
C TYR A 176 -22.72 -13.11 56.70
N LEU A 177 -24.00 -12.78 56.59
CA LEU A 177 -24.46 -11.46 56.21
C LEU A 177 -24.89 -10.75 57.50
N SER A 178 -24.59 -9.46 57.65
CA SER A 178 -25.09 -8.65 58.77
C SER A 178 -25.78 -7.37 58.28
N THR A 179 -26.86 -6.96 58.96
CA THR A 179 -27.45 -5.63 58.79
C THR A 179 -26.56 -4.52 59.32
N GLY A 180 -25.52 -4.86 60.10
CA GLY A 180 -24.88 -3.93 61.01
C GLY A 180 -25.79 -3.53 62.18
N PRO A 181 -25.30 -2.69 63.10
CA PRO A 181 -26.10 -2.15 64.19
C PRO A 181 -27.16 -1.18 63.65
N PHE A 182 -28.39 -1.30 64.13
CA PHE A 182 -29.46 -0.34 63.83
C PHE A 182 -30.31 -0.06 65.07
N PHE A 183 -30.98 1.08 65.04
CA PHE A 183 -31.86 1.54 66.10
C PHE A 183 -33.29 1.09 65.84
N VAL A 184 -33.95 0.58 66.89
CA VAL A 184 -35.33 0.13 66.90
C VAL A 184 -36.13 1.08 67.78
N ASP A 185 -37.14 1.72 67.20
CA ASP A 185 -38.05 2.62 67.92
C ASP A 185 -39.06 1.83 68.79
N CYS A 186 -39.59 2.46 69.84
CA CYS A 186 -40.51 1.89 70.82
C CYS A 186 -41.83 1.34 70.22
N LEU A 187 -42.23 1.78 69.03
CA LEU A 187 -43.43 1.28 68.34
C LEU A 187 -43.17 0.01 67.53
N GLU A 188 -41.91 -0.31 67.24
CA GLU A 188 -41.51 -1.51 66.51
C GLU A 188 -41.51 -2.72 67.44
N GLN A 189 -42.42 -3.66 67.20
CA GLN A 189 -42.63 -4.82 68.09
C GLN A 189 -42.38 -6.15 67.41
N THR A 190 -42.27 -6.18 66.07
CA THR A 190 -42.12 -7.42 65.30
C THR A 190 -41.01 -7.29 64.25
N LEU A 191 -40.17 -8.31 64.15
CA LEU A 191 -39.25 -8.55 63.04
C LEU A 191 -39.88 -9.44 61.99
N HIS A 192 -39.66 -9.08 60.74
CA HIS A 192 -40.12 -9.83 59.59
C HIS A 192 -38.92 -10.24 58.75
N LEU A 193 -38.66 -11.54 58.75
CA LEU A 193 -37.49 -12.14 58.11
C LEU A 193 -37.95 -12.96 56.90
N LYS A 194 -37.26 -12.79 55.78
CA LYS A 194 -37.59 -13.39 54.49
C LYS A 194 -36.33 -13.91 53.82
N VAL A 195 -36.48 -15.06 53.17
CA VAL A 195 -35.44 -15.69 52.37
C VAL A 195 -36.05 -16.13 51.05
N LEU A 196 -35.33 -15.91 49.96
CA LEU A 196 -35.63 -16.41 48.63
C LEU A 196 -34.45 -17.25 48.15
N ASN A 197 -34.71 -18.51 47.86
CA ASN A 197 -33.72 -19.45 47.37
C ASN A 197 -33.82 -19.55 45.84
N TYR A 198 -32.90 -18.91 45.11
CA TYR A 198 -32.75 -19.04 43.65
C TYR A 198 -31.71 -20.09 43.25
N THR A 199 -31.26 -20.94 44.17
CA THR A 199 -30.35 -22.05 43.85
C THR A 199 -31.12 -23.27 43.34
N THR A 200 -30.40 -24.25 42.79
CA THR A 200 -30.96 -25.51 42.29
C THR A 200 -31.13 -26.58 43.38
N SER A 201 -30.73 -26.29 44.62
CA SER A 201 -30.82 -27.21 45.77
C SER A 201 -31.62 -26.60 46.91
N SER A 202 -32.11 -27.42 47.84
CA SER A 202 -32.72 -26.91 49.06
C SER A 202 -31.67 -26.28 49.97
N GLN A 203 -32.01 -25.15 50.57
CA GLN A 203 -31.08 -24.34 51.37
C GLN A 203 -31.70 -24.00 52.73
N SER A 204 -30.86 -23.62 53.69
CA SER A 204 -31.30 -23.19 55.01
C SER A 204 -30.57 -21.92 55.45
N VAL A 205 -31.25 -21.08 56.24
CA VAL A 205 -30.69 -19.84 56.78
C VAL A 205 -31.03 -19.76 58.26
N ASN A 206 -30.03 -19.44 59.08
CA ASN A 206 -30.23 -19.12 60.49
C ASN A 206 -30.13 -17.61 60.65
N PHE A 207 -31.23 -16.95 61.01
CA PHE A 207 -31.15 -15.57 61.46
C PHE A 207 -30.81 -15.53 62.93
N ILE A 208 -29.83 -14.71 63.30
CA ILE A 208 -29.39 -14.49 64.67
C ILE A 208 -29.63 -13.03 65.00
N ILE A 209 -30.46 -12.78 65.99
CA ILE A 209 -30.81 -11.43 66.45
C ILE A 209 -30.00 -11.14 67.70
N HIS A 210 -29.09 -10.17 67.63
CA HIS A 210 -28.25 -9.75 68.75
C HIS A 210 -28.76 -8.44 69.35
N SER A 211 -28.86 -8.41 70.67
CA SER A 211 -29.01 -7.17 71.43
C SER A 211 -27.63 -6.58 71.71
N LEU A 212 -27.40 -5.35 71.23
CA LEU A 212 -26.13 -4.63 71.41
C LEU A 212 -26.12 -3.76 72.67
N ALA A 213 -27.08 -3.98 73.58
CA ALA A 213 -27.21 -3.20 74.82
C ALA A 213 -26.04 -3.38 75.80
N ASN A 214 -25.32 -4.51 75.75
CA ASN A 214 -24.23 -4.85 76.67
C ASN A 214 -22.94 -5.17 75.89
N CYS A 215 -21.78 -4.76 76.43
CA CYS A 215 -20.46 -5.08 75.90
C CYS A 215 -19.58 -5.72 76.99
N PRO A 216 -18.98 -6.92 76.79
CA PRO A 216 -19.12 -7.77 75.60
C PRO A 216 -20.54 -8.37 75.49
N ILE A 217 -20.94 -8.72 74.26
CA ILE A 217 -22.23 -9.39 74.00
C ILE A 217 -22.19 -10.74 74.73
N THR A 218 -22.86 -10.82 75.87
CA THR A 218 -22.67 -11.93 76.83
C THR A 218 -23.92 -12.78 77.01
N ILE A 219 -25.11 -12.30 76.62
CA ILE A 219 -26.40 -13.00 76.80
C ILE A 219 -27.38 -12.59 75.67
N GLY A 220 -28.16 -13.55 75.14
CA GLY A 220 -29.47 -13.26 74.55
C GLY A 220 -29.60 -13.20 73.02
N ALA A 221 -28.78 -13.93 72.26
CA ALA A 221 -29.01 -14.05 70.83
C ALA A 221 -30.22 -14.98 70.55
N ILE A 222 -31.23 -14.48 69.82
CA ILE A 222 -32.34 -15.33 69.36
C ILE A 222 -31.97 -15.90 68.00
N THR A 223 -31.91 -17.23 67.90
CA THR A 223 -31.69 -17.93 66.64
C THR A 223 -33.02 -18.37 66.05
N VAL A 224 -33.25 -18.01 64.79
CA VAL A 224 -34.49 -18.26 64.05
C VAL A 224 -34.15 -19.04 62.79
N PRO A 225 -34.33 -20.37 62.80
CA PRO A 225 -34.00 -21.21 61.66
C PRO A 225 -35.11 -21.19 60.60
N LEU A 226 -34.76 -20.96 59.33
CA LEU A 226 -35.60 -21.30 58.19
C LEU A 226 -34.91 -22.44 57.42
N ILE A 227 -35.44 -23.65 57.59
CA ILE A 227 -34.84 -24.87 57.06
C ILE A 227 -35.56 -25.38 55.81
N ASN A 228 -34.84 -26.12 54.97
CA ASN A 228 -35.39 -26.82 53.79
C ASN A 228 -36.16 -25.91 52.82
N ILE A 229 -35.66 -24.69 52.59
CA ILE A 229 -36.23 -23.75 51.64
C ILE A 229 -36.05 -24.35 50.23
N PRO A 230 -37.12 -24.76 49.52
CA PRO A 230 -36.97 -25.45 48.25
C PRO A 230 -36.34 -24.55 47.17
N PRO A 231 -35.78 -25.14 46.09
CA PRO A 231 -35.32 -24.39 44.92
C PRO A 231 -36.40 -23.46 44.37
N CYS A 232 -35.99 -22.25 43.96
CA CYS A 232 -36.84 -21.20 43.41
C CYS A 232 -38.04 -20.80 44.29
N CYS A 233 -37.96 -21.00 45.61
CA CYS A 233 -39.03 -20.70 46.56
C CYS A 233 -38.61 -19.69 47.63
N ALA A 234 -39.60 -19.01 48.21
CA ALA A 234 -39.41 -18.12 49.35
C ALA A 234 -39.97 -18.73 50.65
N ALA A 235 -39.32 -18.41 51.76
CA ALA A 235 -39.79 -18.69 53.10
C ALA A 235 -39.73 -17.41 53.94
N PHE A 236 -40.60 -17.30 54.94
CA PHE A 236 -40.64 -16.13 55.81
C PHE A 236 -41.08 -16.52 57.22
N VAL A 237 -40.73 -15.66 58.18
CA VAL A 237 -41.12 -15.80 59.57
C VAL A 237 -41.26 -14.42 60.21
N GLU A 238 -42.23 -14.30 61.11
CA GLU A 238 -42.36 -13.13 61.99
C GLU A 238 -41.92 -13.51 63.39
N VAL A 239 -41.13 -12.65 64.01
CA VAL A 239 -40.51 -12.89 65.32
C VAL A 239 -40.78 -11.66 66.17
N PRO A 240 -41.40 -11.80 67.36
CA PRO A 240 -41.51 -10.69 68.29
C PRO A 240 -40.12 -10.13 68.63
N LEU A 241 -39.98 -8.81 68.65
CA LEU A 241 -38.75 -8.17 69.07
C LEU A 241 -38.48 -8.46 70.55
N PRO A 242 -37.25 -8.84 70.94
CA PRO A 242 -36.95 -9.20 72.32
C PRO A 242 -36.95 -7.98 73.24
N GLY A 243 -37.93 -7.88 74.14
CA GLY A 243 -38.08 -6.84 75.16
C GLY A 243 -38.83 -5.58 74.67
N GLU A 244 -38.97 -4.57 75.52
CA GLU A 244 -39.79 -3.38 75.25
C GLU A 244 -38.93 -2.10 75.12
N GLY A 245 -39.47 -1.06 74.48
CA GLY A 245 -38.83 0.26 74.34
C GLY A 245 -37.80 0.37 73.20
N GLU A 246 -37.04 1.47 73.20
CA GLU A 246 -36.00 1.75 72.21
C GLU A 246 -34.76 0.86 72.41
N ARG A 247 -34.19 0.30 71.32
CA ARG A 247 -33.10 -0.70 71.39
C ARG A 247 -32.09 -0.57 70.25
N ASN A 248 -30.87 -1.03 70.50
CA ASN A 248 -29.84 -1.24 69.47
C ASN A 248 -29.70 -2.73 69.18
N LEU A 249 -29.99 -3.13 67.94
CA LEU A 249 -29.94 -4.52 67.50
C LEU A 249 -29.03 -4.72 66.28
N GLU A 250 -28.58 -5.95 66.08
CA GLU A 250 -27.97 -6.44 64.84
C GLU A 250 -28.69 -7.72 64.42
N ILE A 251 -28.98 -7.88 63.14
CA ILE A 251 -29.46 -9.15 62.58
C ILE A 251 -28.34 -9.72 61.72
N ARG A 252 -27.93 -10.95 62.05
CA ARG A 252 -27.00 -11.75 61.25
C ARG A 252 -27.75 -12.88 60.57
N ALA A 253 -27.43 -13.18 59.33
CA ALA A 253 -27.92 -14.35 58.62
C ALA A 253 -26.74 -15.28 58.34
N GLU A 254 -26.84 -16.52 58.81
CA GLU A 254 -25.87 -17.58 58.55
C GLU A 254 -26.44 -18.56 57.54
N LEU A 255 -25.78 -18.70 56.40
CA LEU A 255 -26.23 -19.54 55.28
C LEU A 255 -25.70 -20.97 55.42
N SER A 256 -26.51 -22.00 55.10
CA SER A 256 -26.08 -23.41 55.16
C SER A 256 -25.00 -23.78 54.14
N ALA A 257 -24.86 -23.00 53.07
CA ALA A 257 -23.79 -23.12 52.09
C ALA A 257 -23.42 -21.71 51.58
N ALA A 258 -22.14 -21.46 51.36
CA ALA A 258 -21.64 -20.28 50.65
C ALA A 258 -21.99 -20.41 49.15
N SER A 259 -23.28 -20.34 48.82
CA SER A 259 -23.80 -20.45 47.45
C SER A 259 -24.46 -19.15 47.02
N GLN A 260 -24.09 -18.65 45.84
CA GLN A 260 -24.76 -17.52 45.22
C GLN A 260 -26.22 -17.90 44.92
N GLY A 261 -27.15 -16.96 45.14
CA GLY A 261 -28.58 -17.16 44.86
C GLY A 261 -29.48 -17.23 46.10
N ILE A 262 -28.96 -17.05 47.31
CA ILE A 262 -29.78 -16.80 48.49
C ILE A 262 -29.95 -15.31 48.72
N LEU A 263 -31.17 -14.82 48.51
CA LEU A 263 -31.53 -13.43 48.77
C LEU A 263 -32.27 -13.35 50.11
N ILE A 264 -31.78 -12.50 50.99
CA ILE A 264 -32.39 -12.27 52.31
C ILE A 264 -33.03 -10.90 52.39
N TYR A 265 -34.02 -10.77 53.25
CA TYR A 265 -34.67 -9.52 53.56
C TYR A 265 -35.09 -9.53 55.03
N ALA A 266 -34.80 -8.44 55.74
CA ALA A 266 -35.32 -8.20 57.07
C ALA A 266 -36.01 -6.85 57.12
N ALA A 267 -37.07 -6.75 57.92
CA ALA A 267 -37.67 -5.47 58.25
C ALA A 267 -38.27 -5.49 59.65
N THR A 268 -38.28 -4.34 60.30
CA THR A 268 -39.07 -4.12 61.51
C THR A 268 -40.47 -3.62 61.15
N LYS A 269 -41.44 -3.89 62.01
CA LYS A 269 -42.84 -3.49 61.84
C LYS A 269 -43.38 -2.88 63.13
N THR A 270 -44.24 -1.87 62.98
CA THR A 270 -45.05 -1.38 64.10
C THR A 270 -46.09 -2.43 64.49
N GLY A 271 -46.37 -2.64 65.78
CA GLY A 271 -47.47 -3.50 66.27
C GLY A 271 -47.22 -5.02 66.39
N LEU A 272 -48.26 -5.73 66.87
CA LEU A 272 -48.25 -7.17 67.19
C LEU A 272 -48.15 -8.07 65.93
N PRO A 273 -47.74 -9.35 66.06
CA PRO A 273 -47.62 -10.29 64.93
C PRO A 273 -48.92 -10.44 64.12
N ASN A 274 -48.82 -10.87 62.85
CA ASN A 274 -49.90 -11.08 61.87
C ASN A 274 -50.31 -9.86 61.03
N CYS A 275 -49.35 -9.19 60.40
CA CYS A 275 -49.59 -8.14 59.39
C CYS A 275 -50.28 -6.87 59.90
N GLN A 276 -50.29 -6.62 61.21
CA GLN A 276 -50.81 -5.37 61.77
C GLN A 276 -49.66 -4.37 61.91
N GLY A 277 -49.50 -3.48 60.92
CA GLY A 277 -48.62 -2.32 61.02
C GLY A 277 -47.72 -2.06 59.81
N THR A 278 -47.09 -0.89 59.80
CA THR A 278 -46.20 -0.43 58.73
C THR A 278 -44.77 -0.88 59.00
N LYS A 279 -44.06 -1.25 57.93
CA LYS A 279 -42.61 -1.45 58.04
C LYS A 279 -41.92 -0.12 58.30
N VAL A 280 -40.87 -0.15 59.11
CA VAL A 280 -40.11 1.06 59.48
C VAL A 280 -38.70 0.98 58.93
N ASN A 281 -37.88 0.06 59.45
CA ASN A 281 -36.54 -0.22 58.92
C ASN A 281 -36.60 -1.41 57.97
N GLU A 282 -35.94 -1.29 56.81
CA GLU A 282 -35.86 -2.35 55.81
C GLU A 282 -34.40 -2.60 55.43
N PHE A 283 -34.03 -3.88 55.35
CA PHE A 283 -32.70 -4.34 54.99
C PHE A 283 -32.81 -5.37 53.89
N LYS A 284 -32.56 -4.95 52.65
CA LYS A 284 -32.52 -5.83 51.47
C LYS A 284 -31.18 -6.51 51.38
N HIS A 285 -31.11 -7.67 50.74
CA HIS A 285 -29.86 -8.41 50.51
C HIS A 285 -28.66 -7.54 50.08
N ALA A 286 -28.87 -6.52 49.24
CA ALA A 286 -27.83 -5.62 48.77
C ALA A 286 -27.36 -4.56 49.80
N GLU A 287 -28.12 -4.33 50.88
CA GLU A 287 -27.90 -3.32 51.93
C GLU A 287 -27.29 -3.92 53.21
N TRP A 288 -27.15 -5.24 53.31
CA TRP A 288 -26.41 -5.89 54.39
C TRP A 288 -24.92 -5.65 54.12
N ALA A 289 -24.27 -4.81 54.93
CA ALA A 289 -22.98 -4.20 54.59
C ALA A 289 -21.85 -5.24 54.30
N PRO A 290 -21.04 -5.01 53.24
CA PRO A 290 -20.99 -5.94 52.09
C PRO A 290 -19.57 -6.12 51.47
N LEU A 291 -19.41 -7.01 50.47
CA LEU A 291 -18.48 -6.86 49.32
C LEU A 291 -18.81 -7.94 48.24
N THR A 292 -19.51 -7.49 47.16
CA THR A 292 -19.61 -7.94 45.72
C THR A 292 -19.76 -9.44 45.35
N THR A 293 -20.42 -9.89 44.25
CA THR A 293 -21.25 -9.31 43.17
C THR A 293 -22.02 -10.41 42.41
N PHE A 294 -23.03 -9.96 41.63
CA PHE A 294 -23.78 -10.56 40.52
C PHE A 294 -23.11 -11.67 39.68
N CYS A 295 -23.94 -12.57 39.15
CA CYS A 295 -23.72 -13.25 37.87
C CYS A 295 -24.98 -13.17 36.99
N GLY A 296 -24.75 -12.87 35.71
CA GLY A 296 -25.46 -13.51 34.61
C GLY A 296 -24.71 -14.78 34.18
#